data_AF-A0A7C3DSF6-F1
#
_entry.id   AF-A0A7C3DSF6-F1
#
_cell.length_a   1.000
_cell.length_b   1.000
_cell.length_c   1.000
_cell.angle_alpha   90.00
_cell.angle_beta   90.00
_cell.angle_gamma   90.00
#
_symmetry.space_group_name_H-M   'P 1'
#
loop_
_entity.id
_entity.type
_entity.pdbx_description
1 polymer ?
#
loop_
_entity_poly.entity_id
_entity_poly.type
_entity_poly.pdbx_seq_one_letter_code
_entity_poly.pdbx_strand_id
1 'polypeptide(L)'
;MNFQQAAPNLLDLLYNGTIMEDIPIIDGEKALARARETIEIEAAAVGALADRLGSDFVRAVEIIAVCGGRLVVTGVGKSGAVGRKLAGTFSSTGTPSLFLHP
;
A
#
# COMPACT_ATOMS: atom_id res chain seq x y z
N MET A 1 -14.55 -47.18 -31.93
CA MET A 1 -14.75 -46.40 -30.69
C MET A 1 -13.39 -45.90 -30.26
N ASN A 2 -13.06 -44.64 -30.54
CA ASN A 2 -11.79 -44.05 -30.14
C ASN A 2 -12.06 -43.08 -28.98
N PHE A 3 -11.62 -43.47 -27.77
CA PHE A 3 -11.71 -42.69 -26.54
C PHE A 3 -10.47 -41.80 -26.36
N GLN A 4 -10.16 -40.98 -27.36
CA GLN A 4 -9.03 -40.03 -27.30
C GLN A 4 -9.41 -38.70 -27.96
N GLN A 5 -10.28 -37.95 -27.27
CA GLN A 5 -10.22 -36.50 -27.25
C GLN A 5 -10.13 -36.12 -25.78
N ALA A 6 -8.91 -35.99 -25.26
CA ALA A 6 -8.69 -35.34 -23.99
C ALA A 6 -9.15 -33.88 -24.14
N ALA A 7 -10.02 -33.42 -23.25
CA ALA A 7 -10.35 -32.00 -23.18
C ALA A 7 -9.05 -31.21 -22.96
N PRO A 8 -8.79 -30.12 -23.70
CA PRO A 8 -7.61 -29.30 -23.52
C PRO A 8 -7.53 -28.83 -22.05
N ASN A 9 -6.34 -28.88 -21.47
CA ASN A 9 -6.18 -28.48 -20.07
C ASN A 9 -6.36 -26.95 -19.93
N LEU A 10 -6.63 -26.47 -18.71
CA LEU A 10 -6.91 -25.05 -18.47
C LEU A 10 -5.75 -24.14 -18.95
N LEU A 11 -4.51 -24.63 -18.93
CA LEU A 11 -3.35 -23.90 -19.45
C LEU A 11 -3.37 -23.83 -20.99
N ASP A 12 -3.78 -24.91 -21.69
CA ASP A 12 -3.93 -24.92 -23.15
C ASP A 12 -5.05 -23.96 -23.62
N LEU A 13 -6.15 -23.86 -22.85
CA LEU A 13 -7.22 -22.88 -23.12
C LEU A 13 -6.77 -21.44 -22.83
N LEU A 14 -5.89 -21.22 -21.86
CA LEU A 14 -5.35 -19.90 -21.53
C LEU A 14 -4.22 -19.45 -22.46
N TYR A 15 -3.47 -20.37 -23.06
CA TYR A 15 -2.32 -20.06 -23.93
C TYR A 15 -2.55 -20.27 -25.43
N ASN A 16 -3.39 -21.23 -25.84
CA ASN A 16 -3.52 -21.65 -27.25
C ASN A 16 -4.94 -21.49 -27.83
N GLY A 17 -5.89 -20.83 -27.14
CA GLY A 17 -7.27 -20.69 -27.60
C GLY A 17 -7.86 -19.28 -27.45
N THR A 18 -7.81 -18.51 -28.54
CA THR A 18 -8.80 -17.52 -29.08
C THR A 18 -9.48 -16.48 -28.16
N ILE A 19 -9.27 -16.45 -26.85
CA ILE A 19 -9.90 -15.49 -25.93
C ILE A 19 -8.83 -14.85 -25.03
N MET A 20 -7.75 -14.28 -25.57
CA MET A 20 -6.88 -13.33 -24.88
C MET A 20 -5.95 -12.64 -25.91
N GLU A 21 -6.51 -11.87 -26.84
CA GLU A 21 -5.66 -11.12 -27.79
C GLU A 21 -5.05 -9.84 -27.18
N ASP A 22 -5.48 -9.43 -25.98
CA ASP A 22 -5.05 -8.16 -25.35
C ASP A 22 -4.67 -8.27 -23.86
N ILE A 23 -4.07 -9.37 -23.41
CA ILE A 23 -3.33 -9.31 -22.13
C ILE A 23 -1.95 -8.71 -22.44
N PRO A 24 -1.61 -7.52 -21.91
CA PRO A 24 -0.27 -6.99 -22.07
C PRO A 24 0.72 -7.97 -21.42
N ILE A 25 1.56 -8.59 -22.24
CA ILE A 25 2.66 -9.42 -21.76
C ILE A 25 3.63 -8.47 -21.04
N ILE A 26 3.64 -8.55 -19.71
CA ILE A 26 4.57 -7.79 -18.89
C ILE A 26 5.96 -8.41 -19.05
N ASP A 27 6.93 -7.60 -19.45
CA ASP A 27 8.34 -7.96 -19.42
C ASP A 27 8.78 -8.14 -17.95
N GLY A 28 8.96 -9.41 -17.56
CA GLY A 28 9.25 -9.79 -16.18
C GLY A 28 10.54 -9.18 -15.64
N GLU A 29 11.58 -9.07 -16.47
CA GLU A 29 12.84 -8.45 -16.04
C GLU A 29 12.65 -6.95 -15.80
N LYS A 30 11.94 -6.25 -16.69
CA LYS A 30 11.61 -4.84 -16.49
C LYS A 30 10.72 -4.64 -15.26
N ALA A 31 9.73 -5.49 -15.03
CA ALA A 31 8.87 -5.39 -13.86
C ALA A 31 9.63 -5.57 -12.55
N LEU A 32 10.52 -6.57 -12.48
CA LEU A 32 11.38 -6.80 -11.32
C LEU A 32 12.35 -5.64 -11.09
N ALA A 33 12.97 -5.11 -12.14
CA ALA A 33 13.85 -3.94 -12.04
C ALA A 33 13.11 -2.73 -11.47
N ARG A 34 11.89 -2.45 -11.95
CA ARG A 34 11.06 -1.33 -11.46
C ARG A 34 10.59 -1.52 -10.02
N ALA A 35 10.21 -2.75 -9.65
CA ALA A 35 9.85 -3.05 -8.26
C ALA A 35 11.02 -2.81 -7.30
N ARG A 36 12.23 -3.25 -7.66
CA ARG A 36 13.45 -3.00 -6.88
C ARG A 36 13.75 -1.52 -6.74
N GLU A 37 13.76 -0.79 -7.86
CA GLU A 37 13.98 0.66 -7.88
C GLU A 37 12.96 1.40 -7.00
N THR A 38 11.69 1.00 -7.05
CA THR A 38 10.64 1.63 -6.22
C THR A 38 10.91 1.43 -4.73
N ILE A 39 11.25 0.20 -4.33
CA ILE A 39 11.57 -0.12 -2.93
C ILE A 39 12.80 0.66 -2.46
N GLU A 40 13.83 0.78 -3.29
CA GLU A 40 15.05 1.54 -2.98
C GLU A 40 14.75 3.03 -2.78
N ILE A 41 13.94 3.63 -3.65
CA ILE A 41 13.49 5.03 -3.53
C ILE A 41 12.71 5.22 -2.22
N GLU A 42 11.76 4.33 -1.92
CA GLU A 42 10.96 4.41 -0.70
C GLU A 42 11.80 4.25 0.56
N ALA A 43 12.75 3.31 0.57
CA ALA A 43 13.67 3.11 1.68
C ALA A 43 14.55 4.35 1.93
N ALA A 44 15.09 4.94 0.87
CA ALA A 44 15.86 6.19 0.96
C ALA A 44 14.99 7.34 1.50
N ALA A 45 13.74 7.45 1.04
CA ALA A 45 12.80 8.46 1.53
C ALA A 45 12.48 8.30 3.02
N VAL A 46 12.28 7.07 3.50
CA VAL A 46 12.09 6.78 4.93
C VAL A 46 13.36 7.12 5.72
N GLY A 47 14.55 6.77 5.21
CA GLY A 47 15.83 7.11 5.83
C GLY A 47 16.00 8.62 6.03
N ALA A 48 15.67 9.41 5.01
CA ALA A 48 15.74 10.88 5.06
C ALA A 48 14.75 11.51 6.07
N LEU A 49 13.74 10.78 6.58
CA LEU A 49 12.85 11.32 7.62
C LEU A 49 13.56 11.47 8.97
N ALA A 50 14.63 10.72 9.24
CA ALA A 50 15.37 10.83 10.49
C ALA A 50 15.91 12.25 10.71
N ASP A 51 16.39 12.90 9.65
CA ASP A 51 16.91 14.27 9.68
C ASP A 51 15.83 15.33 9.97
N ARG A 52 14.55 14.95 9.86
CA ARG A 52 13.39 15.83 10.13
C ARG A 52 12.88 15.72 11.56
N LEU A 53 13.46 14.84 12.38
CA LEU A 53 13.10 14.69 13.79
C LEU A 53 13.73 15.81 14.63
N GLY A 54 13.02 16.94 14.69
CA GLY A 54 13.42 18.12 15.45
C GLY A 54 12.40 18.51 16.54
N SER A 55 12.48 19.76 16.99
CA SER A 55 11.62 20.32 18.04
C SER A 55 10.12 20.24 17.70
N ASP A 56 9.76 20.38 16.43
CA ASP A 56 8.35 20.33 16.00
C ASP A 56 7.76 18.93 16.18
N PHE A 57 8.57 17.89 16.00
CA PHE A 57 8.15 16.51 16.28
C PHE A 57 7.88 16.32 17.77
N VAL A 58 8.79 16.79 18.63
CA VAL A 58 8.62 16.74 20.09
C VAL A 58 7.34 17.46 20.51
N ARG A 59 7.12 18.68 19.99
CA ARG A 59 5.90 19.45 20.28
C ARG A 59 4.63 18.73 19.83
N ALA A 60 4.64 18.08 18.66
CA ALA A 60 3.49 17.30 18.20
C ALA A 60 3.19 16.12 19.15
N VAL A 61 4.22 15.41 19.61
CA VAL A 61 4.08 14.32 20.59
C VAL A 61 3.49 14.83 21.90
N GLU A 62 3.99 15.94 22.43
CA GLU A 62 3.49 16.54 23.67
C GLU A 62 2.01 16.92 23.56
N ILE A 63 1.61 17.59 22.47
CA ILE A 63 0.21 17.98 22.22
C ILE A 63 -0.70 16.75 22.18
N ILE A 64 -0.27 15.68 21.50
CA ILE A 64 -1.04 14.44 21.42
C ILE A 64 -1.14 13.76 22.78
N ALA A 65 -0.03 13.68 23.52
CA ALA A 65 0.05 12.99 24.81
C ALA A 65 -0.85 13.62 25.89
N VAL A 66 -1.03 14.94 25.87
CA VAL A 66 -1.90 15.65 26.83
C VAL A 66 -3.32 15.86 26.32
N CYS A 67 -3.68 15.30 25.15
CA CYS A 67 -5.01 15.44 24.58
C CYS A 67 -6.04 14.68 25.43
N GLY A 68 -6.85 15.42 26.21
CA GLY A 68 -7.93 14.84 27.02
C GLY A 68 -9.19 14.44 26.24
N GLY A 69 -9.19 14.64 24.92
CA GLY A 69 -10.31 14.36 24.03
C GLY A 69 -10.04 13.19 23.09
N ARG A 70 -10.30 13.40 21.80
CA ARG A 70 -9.98 12.44 20.74
C ARG A 70 -9.11 13.11 19.68
N LEU A 71 -8.09 12.40 19.21
CA LEU A 71 -7.29 12.82 18.06
C LEU A 71 -8.07 12.57 16.77
N VAL A 72 -8.47 13.63 16.07
CA VAL A 72 -9.10 13.52 14.76
C VAL A 72 -8.03 13.61 13.67
N VAL A 73 -7.87 12.55 12.89
CA VAL A 73 -7.00 12.52 11.71
C VAL A 73 -7.86 12.76 10.47
N THR A 74 -7.44 13.62 9.56
CA THR A 74 -8.20 13.91 8.33
C THR A 74 -7.28 13.94 7.11
N GLY A 75 -7.86 13.72 5.92
CA GLY A 75 -7.14 13.77 4.65
C GLY A 75 -7.96 13.19 3.51
N VAL A 76 -7.52 13.46 2.28
CA VAL A 76 -8.15 12.99 1.04
C VAL A 76 -7.19 12.08 0.26
N GLY A 77 -7.74 11.23 -0.62
CA GLY A 77 -6.95 10.35 -1.49
C GLY A 77 -5.99 9.42 -0.73
N LYS A 78 -4.75 9.30 -1.23
CA LYS A 78 -3.70 8.45 -0.62
C LYS A 78 -3.38 8.87 0.83
N SER A 79 -3.33 10.18 1.09
CA SER A 79 -3.13 10.71 2.45
C SER A 79 -4.27 10.31 3.39
N GLY A 80 -5.50 10.23 2.89
CA GLY A 80 -6.64 9.72 3.65
C GLY A 80 -6.49 8.23 4.01
N ALA A 81 -5.98 7.41 3.09
CA ALA A 81 -5.71 6.00 3.37
C ALA A 81 -4.63 5.81 4.46
N VAL A 82 -3.56 6.62 4.43
CA VAL A 82 -2.54 6.64 5.50
C VAL A 82 -3.13 7.16 6.81
N GLY A 83 -3.88 8.26 6.77
CA GLY A 83 -4.52 8.86 7.96
C GLY A 83 -5.48 7.90 8.66
N ARG A 84 -6.21 7.08 7.90
CA ARG A 84 -7.07 6.04 8.47
C ARG A 84 -6.27 4.98 9.24
N LYS A 85 -5.10 4.57 8.74
CA LYS A 85 -4.21 3.65 9.45
C LYS A 85 -3.66 4.30 10.72
N LEU A 86 -3.23 5.56 10.64
CA LEU A 86 -2.77 6.32 11.81
C LEU A 86 -3.82 6.38 12.91
N ALA A 87 -5.07 6.73 12.59
CA ALA A 87 -6.15 6.77 13.57
C ALA A 87 -6.39 5.40 14.24
N GLY A 88 -6.30 4.32 13.47
CA GLY A 88 -6.34 2.95 13.99
C GLY A 88 -5.19 2.65 14.95
N THR A 89 -3.95 2.98 14.56
CA THR A 89 -2.75 2.78 15.37
C THR A 89 -2.79 3.57 16.68
N PHE A 90 -3.16 4.85 16.64
CA PHE A 90 -3.32 5.66 17.85
C PHE A 90 -4.37 5.05 18.79
N SER A 91 -5.53 4.66 18.25
CA SER A 91 -6.59 4.03 19.05
C SER A 91 -6.13 2.73 19.69
N SER A 92 -5.36 1.89 19.00
CA SER A 92 -4.83 0.64 19.54
C SER A 92 -3.69 0.81 20.54
N THR A 93 -3.03 1.97 20.55
CA THR A 93 -1.91 2.29 21.45
C THR A 93 -2.33 3.19 22.62
N GLY A 94 -3.63 3.33 22.86
CA GLY A 94 -4.17 4.03 24.03
C GLY A 94 -4.43 5.51 23.83
N THR A 95 -4.30 6.04 22.60
CA THR A 95 -4.69 7.41 22.24
C THR A 95 -6.02 7.38 21.48
N PRO A 96 -7.17 7.70 22.11
CA PRO A 96 -8.47 7.66 21.43
C PRO A 96 -8.46 8.50 20.14
N SER A 97 -8.69 7.88 18.98
CA SER A 97 -8.59 8.56 17.69
C SER A 97 -9.66 8.11 16.69
N LEU A 98 -9.95 8.96 15.70
CA LEU A 98 -10.83 8.64 14.58
C LEU A 98 -10.37 9.33 13.29
N PHE A 99 -10.74 8.77 12.14
CA PHE A 99 -10.48 9.37 10.84
C PHE A 99 -11.73 10.06 10.28
N LEU A 100 -11.59 11.31 9.82
CA LEU A 100 -12.62 12.08 9.14
C LEU A 100 -12.21 12.32 7.68
N HIS A 101 -13.00 11.82 6.73
CA HIS A 101 -12.84 12.18 5.32
C HIS A 101 -13.56 13.51 5.07
N PRO A 102 -12.87 14.54 4.54
CA PRO A 102 -13.49 15.81 4.14
C PRO A 102 -14.52 15.66 3.02
#